data_AF-A0AAW1HT20-F1
#
_entry.id   AF-A0AAW1HT20-F1
#
_cell.length_a   1.000
_cell.length_b   1.000
_cell.length_c   1.000
_cell.angle_alpha   90.00
_cell.angle_beta   90.00
_cell.angle_gamma   90.00
#
_symmetry.space_group_name_H-M   'P 1'
#
loop_
_entity.id
_entity.type
_entity.pdbx_description
1 polymer ?
#
loop_
_entity_poly.entity_id
_entity_poly.type
_entity_poly.pdbx_seq_one_letter_code
_entity_poly.pdbx_strand_id
1 'polypeptide(L)'
;MLGKKSGVVEKLLQEFPNIVPWQKLLQEFPNIVPWHCMNHRIELAVSDSISDVGAVNHFQIFMDKLYTLYSKSPKNQRELAECASELDLELNKIGRILGTRWVSSSFKTVTAVWYSYQALHSQFKKAQEDVKNRTTTERAMYSALSV
;
A
#
# COMPACT_ATOMS: atom_id res chain seq x y z
N MET A 1 -32.40 31.34 20.86
CA MET A 1 -32.99 30.43 19.87
C MET A 1 -31.91 29.44 19.44
N LEU A 2 -31.92 28.24 19.99
CA LEU A 2 -30.96 27.18 19.67
C LEU A 2 -31.40 26.55 18.33
N GLY A 3 -30.67 26.87 17.26
CA GLY A 3 -30.88 26.24 15.95
C GLY A 3 -30.65 24.74 16.07
N LYS A 4 -31.66 23.95 15.69
CA LYS A 4 -31.60 22.49 15.63
C LYS A 4 -30.34 22.09 14.85
N LYS A 5 -29.40 21.41 15.53
CA LYS A 5 -28.25 20.77 14.86
C LYS A 5 -28.85 19.84 13.80
N SER A 6 -28.58 20.09 12.52
CA SER A 6 -29.10 19.25 11.45
C SER A 6 -28.51 17.85 11.65
N GLY A 7 -29.37 16.82 11.71
CA GLY A 7 -28.98 15.43 11.98
C GLY A 7 -27.97 14.82 10.99
N VAL A 8 -27.59 15.56 9.95
CA VAL A 8 -26.49 15.22 9.03
C VAL A 8 -25.13 15.31 9.73
N VAL A 9 -24.92 16.31 10.60
CA VAL A 9 -23.64 16.49 11.31
C VAL A 9 -23.43 15.39 12.35
N GLU A 10 -24.51 14.96 13.00
CA GLU A 10 -24.48 13.89 14.01
C GLU A 10 -24.24 12.51 13.38
N LYS A 11 -24.77 12.25 12.18
CA LYS A 11 -24.48 11.03 11.41
C LYS A 11 -23.03 10.94 10.96
N LEU A 12 -22.46 12.05 10.45
CA LEU A 12 -21.06 12.11 10.03
C LEU A 12 -20.06 11.92 11.20
N LEU A 13 -20.48 12.24 12.43
CA LEU A 13 -19.68 12.01 13.64
C LEU A 13 -19.73 10.56 14.14
N GLN A 14 -20.78 9.80 13.81
CA GLN A 14 -20.95 8.40 14.21
C GLN A 14 -20.28 7.41 13.24
N GLU A 15 -19.99 7.80 12.00
CA GLU A 15 -19.48 6.89 10.96
C GLU A 15 -17.96 6.61 11.04
N PHE A 16 -17.16 7.34 11.84
CA PHE A 16 -15.70 7.19 11.82
C PHE A 16 -15.05 7.26 13.23
N PRO A 17 -15.08 6.18 14.03
CA PRO A 17 -14.76 6.25 15.46
C PRO A 17 -13.26 6.22 15.82
N ASN A 18 -12.35 5.91 14.89
CA ASN A 18 -11.13 5.19 15.30
C ASN A 18 -9.77 5.90 15.19
N ILE A 19 -9.66 7.19 14.82
CA ILE A 19 -8.31 7.75 14.53
C ILE A 19 -7.91 9.01 15.32
N VAL A 20 -8.82 9.70 16.02
CA VAL A 20 -8.46 10.79 16.95
C VAL A 20 -9.50 10.86 18.07
N PRO A 21 -9.14 11.07 19.34
CA PRO A 21 -10.12 11.20 20.43
C PRO A 21 -10.80 12.57 20.38
N TRP A 22 -11.48 12.90 19.27
CA TRP A 22 -12.34 14.07 19.14
C TRP A 22 -13.44 14.08 20.20
N GLN A 23 -13.81 12.90 20.69
CA GLN A 23 -14.73 12.74 21.80
C GLN A 23 -14.28 13.51 23.06
N LYS A 24 -12.97 13.55 23.36
CA LYS A 24 -12.45 14.33 24.50
C LYS A 24 -12.47 15.84 24.24
N LEU A 25 -12.10 16.24 23.01
CA LEU A 25 -12.13 17.65 22.62
C LEU A 25 -13.55 18.23 22.53
N LEU A 26 -14.52 17.43 22.11
CA LEU A 26 -15.94 17.82 22.07
C LEU A 26 -16.57 17.87 23.47
N GLN A 27 -16.06 17.09 24.43
CA GLN A 27 -16.46 17.18 25.83
C GLN A 27 -15.98 18.50 26.47
N GLU A 28 -14.77 18.96 26.14
CA GLU A 28 -14.21 20.22 26.66
C GLU A 28 -14.72 21.46 25.88
N PHE A 29 -14.97 21.32 24.57
CA PHE A 29 -15.36 22.41 23.68
C PHE A 29 -16.53 22.01 22.76
N PRO A 30 -17.79 22.09 23.24
CA PRO A 30 -18.97 21.56 22.54
C PRO A 30 -19.36 22.30 21.25
N ASN A 31 -18.71 23.45 20.99
CA ASN A 31 -18.96 24.30 19.83
C ASN A 31 -17.95 24.11 18.69
N ILE A 32 -16.91 23.28 18.89
CA ILE A 32 -15.96 22.99 17.82
C ILE A 32 -16.62 22.06 16.80
N VAL A 33 -16.48 22.40 15.52
CA VAL A 33 -16.86 21.52 14.41
C VAL A 33 -15.60 20.85 13.88
N PRO A 34 -15.40 19.54 14.11
CA PRO A 34 -14.25 18.85 13.55
C PRO A 34 -14.41 18.78 12.02
N TRP A 35 -13.39 19.25 11.31
CA TRP A 35 -13.35 19.17 9.86
C TRP A 35 -12.09 18.45 9.41
N HIS A 36 -12.26 17.20 8.99
CA HIS A 36 -11.16 16.43 8.41
C HIS A 36 -10.74 16.99 7.06
N CYS A 37 -9.43 17.09 6.83
CA CYS A 37 -8.90 17.38 5.50
C CYS A 37 -9.28 16.28 4.51
N MET A 38 -9.33 16.62 3.21
CA MET A 38 -9.73 15.67 2.17
C MET A 38 -8.87 14.40 2.18
N ASN A 39 -7.56 14.54 2.38
CA ASN A 39 -6.64 13.40 2.43
C ASN A 39 -6.99 12.42 3.55
N HIS A 40 -7.39 12.93 4.72
CA HIS A 40 -7.81 12.07 5.82
C HIS A 40 -9.13 11.36 5.54
N ARG A 41 -10.09 12.06 4.91
CA ARG A 41 -11.37 11.44 4.50
C ARG A 41 -11.16 10.31 3.50
N ILE A 42 -10.26 10.50 2.52
CA ILE A 42 -9.93 9.48 1.54
C ILE A 42 -9.23 8.29 2.21
N GLU A 43 -8.32 8.53 3.17
CA GLU A 43 -7.68 7.47 3.93
C GLU A 43 -8.69 6.62 4.70
N LEU A 44 -9.65 7.24 5.38
CA LEU A 44 -10.73 6.54 6.08
C LEU A 44 -11.57 5.70 5.11
N ALA A 45 -12.06 6.32 4.03
CA ALA A 45 -12.90 5.61 3.05
C ALA A 45 -12.19 4.40 2.42
N VAL A 46 -10.89 4.52 2.13
CA VAL A 46 -10.08 3.40 1.62
C VAL A 46 -9.87 2.35 2.70
N SER A 47 -9.57 2.75 3.94
CA SER A 47 -9.41 1.81 5.06
C SER A 47 -10.66 0.98 5.28
N ASP A 48 -11.84 1.60 5.28
CA ASP A 48 -13.12 0.92 5.48
C ASP A 48 -13.41 -0.04 4.32
N SER A 49 -13.17 0.41 3.08
CA SER A 49 -13.31 -0.44 1.88
C SER A 49 -12.38 -1.66 1.91
N ILE A 50 -11.18 -1.51 2.47
CA ILE A 50 -10.19 -2.59 2.59
C ILE A 50 -10.57 -3.57 3.69
N SER A 51 -11.12 -3.11 4.81
CA SER A 51 -11.59 -4.00 5.87
C SER A 51 -12.73 -4.91 5.42
N ASP A 52 -13.54 -4.47 4.46
CA ASP A 52 -14.63 -5.27 3.89
C ASP A 52 -14.12 -6.32 2.89
N VAL A 53 -12.96 -6.09 2.27
CA VAL A 53 -12.40 -6.96 1.23
C VAL A 53 -11.17 -7.71 1.76
N GLY A 54 -11.40 -8.89 2.36
CA GLY A 54 -10.34 -9.72 2.95
C GLY A 54 -9.21 -10.12 1.98
N ALA A 55 -9.44 -10.10 0.66
CA ALA A 55 -8.42 -10.38 -0.35
C ALA A 55 -7.28 -9.33 -0.36
N VAL A 56 -7.55 -8.09 0.07
CA VAL A 56 -6.55 -7.02 0.10
C VAL A 56 -5.41 -7.35 1.07
N ASN A 57 -5.67 -8.13 2.12
CA ASN A 57 -4.62 -8.59 3.04
C ASN A 57 -3.55 -9.43 2.34
N HIS A 58 -3.95 -10.35 1.45
CA HIS A 58 -3.00 -11.16 0.68
C HIS A 58 -2.18 -10.29 -0.28
N PHE A 59 -2.82 -9.31 -0.91
CA PHE A 59 -2.14 -8.36 -1.78
C PHE A 59 -1.13 -7.50 -1.00
N GLN A 60 -1.49 -7.02 0.19
CA GLN A 60 -0.57 -6.28 1.07
C GLN A 60 0.66 -7.12 1.44
N ILE A 61 0.45 -8.37 1.84
CA ILE A 61 1.56 -9.30 2.15
C ILE A 61 2.47 -9.50 0.93
N PHE A 62 1.90 -9.64 -0.27
CA PHE A 62 2.66 -9.75 -1.50
C PHE A 62 3.52 -8.50 -1.75
N MET A 63 2.92 -7.32 -1.65
CA MET A 63 3.62 -6.04 -1.84
C MET A 63 4.73 -5.82 -0.79
N ASP A 64 4.49 -6.20 0.46
CA ASP A 64 5.51 -6.12 1.53
C ASP A 64 6.68 -7.09 1.29
N LYS A 65 6.41 -8.27 0.71
CA LYS A 65 7.46 -9.19 0.27
C LYS A 65 8.27 -8.61 -0.87
N LEU A 66 7.65 -8.03 -1.90
CA LEU A 66 8.36 -7.33 -2.98
C LEU A 66 9.23 -6.20 -2.44
N TYR A 67 8.66 -5.36 -1.58
CA TYR A 67 9.41 -4.30 -0.91
C TYR A 67 10.63 -4.87 -0.18
N THR A 68 10.45 -5.94 0.60
CA THR A 68 11.54 -6.57 1.36
C THR A 68 12.62 -7.15 0.44
N LEU A 69 12.21 -7.79 -0.66
CA LEU A 69 13.08 -8.44 -1.62
C LEU A 69 14.06 -7.48 -2.29
N TYR A 70 13.55 -6.31 -2.68
CA TYR A 70 14.35 -5.30 -3.38
C TYR A 70 14.98 -4.29 -2.42
N SER A 71 14.31 -3.85 -1.36
CA SER A 71 14.89 -2.87 -0.42
C SER A 71 16.10 -3.40 0.36
N LYS A 72 16.16 -4.71 0.63
CA LYS A 72 17.25 -5.31 1.43
C LYS A 72 18.43 -5.82 0.62
N SER A 73 18.28 -6.01 -0.70
CA SER A 73 19.30 -6.62 -1.55
C SER A 73 19.65 -5.72 -2.74
N PRO A 74 20.80 -5.01 -2.68
CA PRO A 74 21.31 -4.26 -3.83
C PRO A 74 21.60 -5.16 -5.05
N LYS A 75 21.84 -6.46 -4.83
CA LYS A 75 21.98 -7.44 -5.92
C LYS A 75 20.66 -7.63 -6.68
N ASN A 76 19.56 -7.88 -5.96
CA ASN A 76 18.24 -8.05 -6.58
C ASN A 76 17.78 -6.76 -7.30
N GLN A 77 18.13 -5.58 -6.77
CA GLN A 77 17.84 -4.31 -7.45
C GLN A 77 18.58 -4.18 -8.77
N ARG A 78 19.88 -4.55 -8.81
CA ARG A 78 20.67 -4.52 -10.05
C ARG A 78 20.14 -5.49 -11.10
N GLU A 79 19.85 -6.73 -10.70
CA GLU A 79 19.28 -7.73 -11.60
C GLU A 79 17.92 -7.29 -12.16
N LEU A 80 17.08 -6.63 -11.35
CA LEU A 80 15.83 -6.05 -11.81
C LEU A 80 16.06 -4.89 -12.79
N ALA A 81 17.01 -4.01 -12.50
CA ALA A 81 17.37 -2.90 -13.37
C ALA A 81 17.93 -3.36 -14.72
N GLU A 82 18.70 -4.44 -14.74
CA GLU A 82 19.17 -5.10 -15.98
C GLU A 82 17.98 -5.62 -16.80
N CYS A 83 17.04 -6.31 -16.16
CA CYS A 83 15.82 -6.79 -16.84
C CYS A 83 14.93 -5.65 -17.36
N ALA A 84 14.87 -4.53 -16.64
CA ALA A 84 14.12 -3.37 -17.08
C ALA A 84 14.80 -2.65 -18.25
N SER A 85 16.14 -2.53 -18.22
CA SER A 85 16.94 -1.97 -19.31
C SER A 85 16.80 -2.79 -20.60
N GLU A 86 16.77 -4.13 -20.50
CA GLU A 86 16.51 -5.02 -21.65
C GLU A 86 15.13 -4.79 -22.29
N LEU A 87 14.16 -4.30 -21.51
CA LEU A 87 12.78 -4.04 -21.94
C LEU A 87 12.50 -2.54 -22.19
N ASP A 88 13.52 -1.68 -22.08
CA ASP A 88 13.39 -0.21 -22.16
C ASP A 88 12.34 0.36 -21.19
N LEU A 89 12.28 -0.17 -19.97
CA LEU A 89 11.34 0.23 -18.93
C LEU A 89 12.02 1.10 -17.86
N GLU A 90 11.37 2.20 -17.50
CA GLU A 90 11.79 3.03 -16.37
C GLU A 90 11.27 2.47 -15.04
N LEU A 91 12.18 2.10 -14.14
CA LEU A 91 11.82 1.58 -12.82
C LEU A 91 11.56 2.70 -11.82
N ASN A 92 10.35 2.67 -11.25
CA ASN A 92 10.02 3.46 -10.08
C ASN A 92 10.32 2.70 -8.79
N LYS A 93 10.66 3.42 -7.72
CA LYS A 93 10.96 2.82 -6.42
C LYS A 93 9.73 2.10 -5.86
N ILE A 94 9.86 0.81 -5.60
CA ILE A 94 8.84 0.00 -4.92
C ILE A 94 8.85 0.36 -3.43
N GLY A 95 7.73 0.92 -2.95
CA GLY A 95 7.48 1.23 -1.55
C GLY A 95 6.66 0.16 -0.83
N ARG A 96 6.17 0.50 0.36
CA ARG A 96 5.15 -0.27 1.08
C ARG A 96 3.76 0.33 0.81
N ILE A 97 2.72 -0.48 0.89
CA ILE A 97 1.33 -0.03 0.78
C ILE A 97 0.63 -0.14 2.13
N LEU A 98 -0.42 0.66 2.33
CA LEU A 98 -1.32 0.60 3.50
C LEU A 98 -0.64 0.75 4.88
N GLY A 99 0.64 1.16 4.91
CA GLY A 99 1.41 1.38 6.14
C GLY A 99 1.72 2.85 6.44
N THR A 100 1.52 3.76 5.48
CA THR A 100 1.66 5.22 5.66
C THR A 100 0.31 5.89 5.47
N ARG A 101 0.01 6.94 6.24
CA ARG A 101 -1.27 7.71 6.27
C ARG A 101 -1.56 8.52 4.99
N TRP A 102 -1.17 8.01 3.83
CA TRP A 102 -1.30 8.67 2.56
C TRP A 102 -1.63 7.63 1.49
N VAL A 103 -2.92 7.47 1.17
CA VAL A 103 -3.42 6.68 0.01
C VAL A 103 -2.61 6.93 -1.26
N SER A 104 -2.19 8.18 -1.50
CA SER A 104 -1.34 8.55 -2.65
C SER A 104 -0.01 7.79 -2.69
N SER A 105 0.58 7.46 -1.55
CA SER A 105 1.81 6.68 -1.45
C SER A 105 1.59 5.23 -1.89
N SER A 106 0.51 4.62 -1.39
CA SER A 106 0.08 3.29 -1.81
C SER A 106 -0.20 3.25 -3.31
N PHE A 107 -0.91 4.24 -3.84
CA PHE A 107 -1.21 4.36 -5.27
C PHE A 107 0.06 4.44 -6.12
N LYS A 108 1.03 5.29 -5.75
CA LYS A 108 2.31 5.39 -6.45
C LYS A 108 3.07 4.05 -6.44
N THR A 109 3.06 3.35 -5.32
CA THR A 109 3.73 2.05 -5.18
C THR A 109 3.08 0.97 -6.04
N VAL A 110 1.74 0.87 -6.02
CA VAL A 110 1.00 -0.07 -6.89
C VAL A 110 1.25 0.24 -8.36
N THR A 111 1.22 1.52 -8.71
CA THR A 111 1.50 2.00 -10.08
C THR A 111 2.92 1.64 -10.52
N ALA A 112 3.90 1.80 -9.64
CA ALA A 112 5.28 1.42 -9.91
C ALA A 112 5.42 -0.08 -10.20
N VAL A 113 4.77 -0.93 -9.41
CA VAL A 113 4.77 -2.39 -9.63
C VAL A 113 4.04 -2.76 -10.91
N TRP A 114 2.90 -2.12 -11.19
CA TRP A 114 2.12 -2.35 -12.39
C TRP A 114 2.93 -2.09 -13.67
N TYR A 115 3.59 -0.93 -13.76
CA TYR A 115 4.39 -0.58 -14.94
C TYR A 115 5.70 -1.37 -15.05
N SER A 116 6.26 -1.81 -13.93
CA SER A 116 7.48 -2.65 -13.92
C SER A 116 7.20 -4.16 -13.93
N TYR A 117 5.94 -4.57 -14.07
CA TYR A 117 5.54 -5.97 -13.91
C TYR A 117 6.26 -6.92 -14.88
N GLN A 118 6.47 -6.50 -16.14
CA GLN A 118 7.18 -7.31 -17.13
C GLN A 118 8.64 -7.55 -16.72
N ALA A 119 9.32 -6.52 -16.20
CA ALA A 119 10.69 -6.62 -15.71
C ALA A 119 10.77 -7.50 -14.44
N LEU A 120 9.81 -7.34 -13.52
CA LEU A 120 9.67 -8.19 -12.33
C LEU A 120 9.53 -9.66 -12.71
N HIS A 121 8.62 -9.97 -13.63
CA HIS A 121 8.39 -11.33 -14.10
C HIS A 121 9.64 -11.92 -14.79
N SER A 122 10.32 -11.15 -15.65
CA SER A 122 11.58 -11.57 -16.28
C SER A 122 12.65 -11.90 -15.23
N GLN A 123 12.80 -11.04 -14.22
CA GLN A 123 13.75 -11.25 -13.13
C GLN A 123 13.39 -12.48 -12.29
N PHE A 124 12.11 -12.73 -12.01
CA PHE A 124 11.67 -13.93 -11.30
C PHE A 124 12.00 -15.21 -12.06
N LYS A 125 11.78 -15.22 -13.38
CA LYS A 125 12.11 -16.36 -14.23
C LYS A 125 13.61 -16.64 -14.24
N LYS A 126 14.44 -15.60 -14.45
CA LYS A 126 15.90 -15.73 -14.38
C LYS A 126 16.36 -16.22 -13.00
N ALA A 127 15.78 -15.70 -11.93
CA ALA A 127 16.09 -16.10 -10.56
C ALA A 127 15.67 -17.55 -10.22
N GLN A 128 14.57 -18.04 -10.80
CA GLN A 128 14.14 -19.43 -10.68
C GLN A 128 15.16 -20.39 -11.34
N GLU A 129 15.71 -20.00 -12.48
CA GLU A 129 16.61 -20.83 -13.28
C GLU A 129 18.08 -20.77 -12.81
N ASP A 130 18.43 -19.82 -11.93
CA ASP A 130 19.79 -19.65 -11.41
C ASP A 130 20.16 -20.69 -10.35
N VAL A 131 20.52 -21.89 -10.81
CA VAL A 131 20.99 -23.00 -9.97
C VAL A 131 22.35 -22.69 -9.31
N LYS A 132 23.14 -21.78 -9.87
CA LYS A 132 24.52 -21.53 -9.45
C LYS A 132 24.61 -20.60 -8.25
N ASN A 133 23.82 -19.52 -8.21
CA ASN A 133 23.95 -18.49 -7.17
C ASN A 133 22.81 -18.48 -6.15
N ARG A 134 21.75 -19.27 -6.33
CA ARG A 134 20.57 -19.27 -5.47
C ARG A 134 20.26 -20.65 -4.93
N THR A 135 19.80 -20.71 -3.69
CA THR A 135 19.42 -21.96 -3.01
C THR A 135 18.11 -22.52 -3.58
N THR A 136 17.85 -23.81 -3.35
CA THR A 136 16.60 -24.46 -3.79
C THR A 136 15.36 -23.77 -3.21
N THR A 137 15.42 -23.32 -1.95
CA THR A 137 14.32 -22.59 -1.29
C THR A 137 14.07 -21.23 -1.92
N GLU A 138 15.12 -20.48 -2.25
CA GLU A 138 14.98 -19.20 -2.96
C GLU A 138 14.37 -19.41 -4.34
N ARG A 139 14.87 -20.39 -5.13
CA ARG A 139 14.32 -20.67 -6.46
C ARG A 139 12.84 -21.05 -6.41
N ALA A 140 12.42 -21.84 -5.41
CA ALA A 140 11.01 -22.17 -5.19
C ALA A 140 10.16 -20.92 -4.84
N MET A 141 10.70 -19.98 -4.06
CA MET A 141 10.03 -18.70 -3.79
C MET A 141 9.82 -17.90 -5.08
N TYR A 142 10.85 -17.77 -5.94
CA TYR A 142 10.72 -17.05 -7.21
C TYR A 142 9.76 -17.73 -8.18
N SER A 143 9.71 -19.06 -8.19
CA SER A 143 8.73 -19.83 -8.96
C SER A 143 7.30 -19.47 -8.57
N ALA A 144 7.01 -19.40 -7.28
CA ALA A 144 5.70 -19.00 -6.78
C ALA A 144 5.32 -17.54 -7.08
N LEU A 145 6.31 -16.67 -7.33
CA LEU A 145 6.10 -15.26 -7.71
C LEU A 145 5.94 -15.07 -9.23
N SER A 146 6.29 -16.08 -10.04
CA SER A 146 6.26 -16.03 -11.51
C SER A 146 4.98 -16.61 -12.13
N VAL A 147 4.02 -17.01 -11.31
CA VAL A 147 2.67 -17.49 -11.74
C VAL A 147 1.78 -16.32 -12.09
#